data_AF-A0A2E7L0D9-F1
#
_entry.id   AF-A0A2E7L0D9-F1
#
_cell.length_a   1.000
_cell.length_b   1.000
_cell.length_c   1.000
_cell.angle_alpha   90.00
_cell.angle_beta   90.00
_cell.angle_gamma   90.00
#
_symmetry.space_group_name_H-M   'P 1'
#
loop_
_entity.id
_entity.type
_entity.pdbx_description
1 polymer ?
#
loop_
_entity_poly.entity_id
_entity_poly.type
_entity_poly.pdbx_seq_one_letter_code
_entity_poly.pdbx_strand_id
1 'polypeptide(L)'
;MTSTRTTNASPNGSGPVDRPSGSAKRATAPGLERMQCMEVWGGNQTTDSAFEMPGLRVRVFCAPYRDAESGGDVYYLSSCASGRVSRFLLADVCGHGSQVSQTGTNLRTMMRQNINFIDQGRLASGVNQQFGQASTDGGFATALIGTFFSPTRSLTLCNAGHPVPLRFSASKNRWSLHQPRSSDDEDVRNMPLGLSYQDHFGSYKRKLGRGDLLLCYTDALSEVQTDSGLLKTEGLLRLLESLDASQPDTLIPALIEAIEAEVEGALAHDDCTVMLLECTNSSPRLRDTLSAPFRLLRSWFSRA
;
A
#
# COMPACT_ATOMS: atom_id res chain seq x y z
N MET A 1 56.93 52.74 -38.40
CA MET A 1 57.60 52.98 -37.10
C MET A 1 56.47 53.00 -36.08
N THR A 2 56.23 52.00 -35.24
CA THR A 2 57.16 51.26 -34.38
C THR A 2 56.63 49.83 -34.15
N SER A 3 57.54 48.88 -33.97
CA SER A 3 57.33 47.43 -33.88
C SER A 3 57.33 46.92 -32.43
N THR A 4 56.96 45.64 -32.25
CA THR A 4 57.25 44.69 -31.15
C THR A 4 56.29 44.66 -29.94
N ARG A 5 55.90 43.51 -29.33
CA ARG A 5 56.24 42.08 -29.51
C ARG A 5 55.17 41.20 -28.80
N THR A 6 54.87 40.05 -29.43
CA THR A 6 54.48 38.70 -28.94
C THR A 6 54.40 38.39 -27.42
N THR A 7 53.41 37.54 -27.02
CA THR A 7 53.62 36.12 -26.61
C THR A 7 52.30 35.32 -26.41
N ASN A 8 52.25 34.09 -26.97
CA ASN A 8 51.66 32.80 -26.53
C ASN A 8 50.21 32.74 -25.97
N ALA A 9 49.33 31.76 -26.25
CA ALA A 9 49.49 30.37 -26.72
C ALA A 9 48.19 29.86 -27.43
N SER A 10 48.33 28.86 -28.30
CA SER A 10 47.26 28.02 -28.88
C SER A 10 46.83 26.88 -27.91
N PRO A 11 46.09 25.85 -28.36
CA PRO A 11 44.70 25.77 -28.80
C PRO A 11 43.91 24.79 -27.88
N ASN A 12 42.64 24.51 -28.19
CA ASN A 12 41.81 23.35 -27.79
C ASN A 12 40.41 23.87 -27.43
N GLY A 13 39.31 23.30 -27.87
CA GLY A 13 39.06 22.06 -28.58
C GLY A 13 37.55 21.92 -28.53
N SER A 14 36.92 21.87 -29.70
CA SER A 14 35.52 21.51 -29.86
C SER A 14 35.33 20.07 -29.36
N GLY A 15 34.85 19.92 -28.13
CA GLY A 15 34.36 18.66 -27.57
C GLY A 15 32.83 18.68 -27.52
N PRO A 16 32.15 17.55 -27.81
CA PRO A 16 30.70 17.48 -27.72
C PRO A 16 30.29 17.65 -26.26
N VAL A 17 29.24 18.43 -26.03
CA VAL A 17 28.59 18.53 -24.72
C VAL A 17 27.97 17.17 -24.42
N ASP A 18 28.68 16.37 -23.63
CA ASP A 18 28.15 15.12 -23.05
C ASP A 18 26.91 15.47 -22.24
N ARG A 19 25.75 15.15 -22.80
CA ARG A 19 24.51 15.01 -22.04
C ARG A 19 24.72 13.79 -21.13
N PRO A 20 24.49 13.88 -19.82
CA PRO A 20 24.45 12.67 -19.00
C PRO A 20 23.24 11.86 -19.46
N SER A 21 23.50 10.83 -20.26
CA SER A 21 22.54 9.76 -20.50
C SER A 21 22.40 8.99 -19.18
N GLY A 22 21.51 9.47 -18.31
CA GLY A 22 21.02 8.71 -17.19
C GLY A 22 20.31 7.47 -17.73
N SER A 23 21.04 6.37 -17.87
CA SER A 23 20.44 5.07 -18.12
C SER A 23 19.54 4.78 -16.91
N ALA A 24 18.22 4.89 -17.09
CA ALA A 24 17.26 4.41 -16.12
C ALA A 24 17.64 2.97 -15.76
N LYS A 25 18.14 2.77 -14.54
CA LYS A 25 18.31 1.42 -13.98
C LYS A 25 16.92 0.82 -14.00
N ARG A 26 16.68 -0.13 -14.91
CA ARG A 26 15.49 -0.97 -14.93
C ARG A 26 15.31 -1.49 -13.51
N ALA A 27 14.29 -1.00 -12.80
CA ALA A 27 14.00 -1.42 -11.44
C ALA A 27 13.76 -2.94 -11.47
N THR A 28 14.70 -3.70 -10.94
CA THR A 28 14.56 -5.15 -10.80
C THR A 28 13.48 -5.41 -9.77
N ALA A 29 12.46 -6.20 -10.13
CA ALA A 29 11.39 -6.57 -9.22
C ALA A 29 11.97 -7.15 -7.90
N PRO A 30 11.37 -6.81 -6.74
CA PRO A 30 11.86 -7.30 -5.47
C PRO A 30 11.77 -8.83 -5.39
N GLY A 31 12.62 -9.42 -4.55
CA GLY A 31 12.53 -10.85 -4.25
C GLY A 31 11.15 -11.19 -3.67
N LEU A 32 10.52 -12.26 -4.18
CA LEU A 32 9.23 -12.73 -3.68
C LEU A 32 9.44 -13.59 -2.43
N GLU A 33 9.05 -13.07 -1.27
CA GLU A 33 9.09 -13.79 0.00
C GLU A 33 7.75 -14.48 0.28
N ARG A 34 7.75 -15.66 0.89
CA ARG A 34 6.51 -16.35 1.25
C ARG A 34 6.24 -16.21 2.75
N MET A 35 5.11 -15.62 3.10
CA MET A 35 4.70 -15.48 4.49
C MET A 35 4.29 -16.85 5.09
N GLN A 36 4.78 -17.15 6.28
CA GLN A 36 4.40 -18.28 7.09
C GLN A 36 3.08 -18.03 7.83
N CYS A 37 2.43 -19.09 8.28
CA CYS A 37 1.24 -18.96 9.12
C CYS A 37 1.58 -18.28 10.45
N MET A 38 0.74 -17.33 10.86
CA MET A 38 0.91 -16.43 12.01
C MET A 38 2.05 -15.43 11.84
N GLU A 39 2.61 -15.30 10.64
CA GLU A 39 3.59 -14.27 10.35
C GLU A 39 2.91 -12.90 10.19
N VAL A 40 3.62 -11.89 10.68
CA VAL A 40 3.18 -10.51 10.68
C VAL A 40 4.34 -9.61 10.25
N TRP A 41 4.14 -8.91 9.14
CA TRP A 41 5.08 -7.95 8.56
C TRP A 41 4.43 -6.56 8.49
N GLY A 42 5.23 -5.51 8.53
CA GLY A 42 4.74 -4.14 8.45
C GLY A 42 5.70 -3.14 9.08
N GLY A 43 5.48 -1.87 8.77
CA GLY A 43 6.34 -0.75 9.13
C GLY A 43 5.79 0.56 8.56
N ASN A 44 6.66 1.56 8.59
CA ASN A 44 6.44 2.92 8.09
C ASN A 44 7.74 3.49 7.49
N GLN A 45 8.60 2.61 6.97
CA GLN A 45 9.93 2.94 6.47
C GLN A 45 10.01 2.63 4.98
N THR A 46 11.05 3.11 4.31
CA THR A 46 11.30 2.81 2.91
C THR A 46 11.29 1.30 2.65
N THR A 47 10.49 0.86 1.69
CA THR A 47 10.43 -0.56 1.31
C THR A 47 9.99 -0.73 -0.14
N ASP A 48 10.52 -1.76 -0.79
CA ASP A 48 9.94 -2.37 -2.00
C ASP A 48 10.02 -3.88 -1.78
N SER A 49 8.93 -4.47 -1.31
CA SER A 49 8.88 -5.88 -0.90
C SER A 49 7.67 -6.58 -1.47
N ALA A 50 7.84 -7.82 -1.90
CA ALA A 50 6.76 -8.64 -2.42
C ALA A 50 6.59 -9.90 -1.57
N PHE A 51 5.34 -10.18 -1.20
CA PHE A 51 4.95 -11.30 -0.36
C PHE A 51 3.95 -12.20 -1.07
N GLU A 52 4.13 -13.50 -0.93
CA GLU A 52 3.19 -14.52 -1.36
C GLU A 52 2.48 -15.13 -0.15
N MET A 53 1.15 -15.16 -0.24
CA MET A 53 0.25 -15.89 0.66
C MET A 53 -0.66 -16.79 -0.18
N PRO A 54 -1.36 -17.76 0.41
CA PRO A 54 -2.34 -18.55 -0.33
C PRO A 54 -3.41 -17.68 -0.99
N GLY A 55 -3.52 -17.76 -2.31
CA GLY A 55 -4.48 -17.08 -3.17
C GLY A 55 -4.21 -15.60 -3.40
N LEU A 56 -3.10 -15.06 -2.86
CA LEU A 56 -2.81 -13.63 -2.86
C LEU A 56 -1.30 -13.36 -2.92
N ARG A 57 -0.87 -12.55 -3.88
CA ARG A 57 0.46 -11.93 -3.89
C ARG A 57 0.27 -10.45 -3.56
N VAL A 58 1.15 -9.89 -2.74
CA VAL A 58 1.09 -8.48 -2.34
C VAL A 58 2.46 -7.86 -2.51
N ARG A 59 2.56 -6.77 -3.27
CA ARG A 59 3.75 -5.92 -3.29
C ARG A 59 3.45 -4.63 -2.54
N VAL A 60 4.40 -4.20 -1.73
CA VAL A 60 4.34 -2.96 -0.96
C VAL A 60 5.54 -2.12 -1.36
N PHE A 61 5.27 -0.91 -1.83
CA PHE A 61 6.23 0.15 -2.05
C PHE A 61 5.92 1.28 -1.07
N CYS A 62 6.92 1.76 -0.34
CA CYS A 62 6.83 2.92 0.54
C CYS A 62 8.08 3.77 0.36
N ALA A 63 7.88 5.06 0.15
CA ALA A 63 8.91 6.08 0.09
C ALA A 63 8.50 7.23 1.03
N PRO A 64 9.08 7.32 2.23
CA PRO A 64 8.83 8.43 3.14
C PRO A 64 9.31 9.78 2.58
N TYR A 65 8.70 10.85 3.08
CA TYR A 65 8.99 12.23 2.70
C TYR A 65 10.49 12.56 2.82
N ARG A 66 11.07 13.11 1.75
CA ARG A 66 12.48 13.56 1.67
C ARG A 66 13.50 12.54 2.20
N ASP A 67 13.33 11.27 1.88
CA ASP A 67 14.21 10.18 2.29
C ASP A 67 14.35 10.05 3.82
N ALA A 68 13.33 10.46 4.57
CA ALA A 68 13.28 10.24 6.01
C ALA A 68 13.36 8.73 6.34
N GLU A 69 13.94 8.40 7.50
CA GLU A 69 14.02 7.00 7.95
C GLU A 69 12.63 6.38 8.14
N SER A 70 11.61 7.19 8.42
CA SER A 70 10.22 6.76 8.57
C SER A 70 9.22 7.90 8.34
N GLY A 71 7.99 7.56 7.95
CA GLY A 71 6.89 8.48 7.68
C GLY A 71 5.62 8.21 8.51
N GLY A 72 4.55 8.93 8.18
CA GLY A 72 3.18 8.78 8.67
C GLY A 72 2.36 7.71 7.97
N ASP A 73 2.78 7.30 6.78
CA ASP A 73 2.23 6.11 6.14
C ASP A 73 2.63 4.82 6.86
N VAL A 74 1.64 3.97 7.13
CA VAL A 74 1.79 2.70 7.83
C VAL A 74 1.20 1.59 6.98
N TYR A 75 2.01 0.57 6.73
CA TYR A 75 1.59 -0.63 6.03
C TYR A 75 1.75 -1.86 6.91
N TYR A 76 0.84 -2.81 6.74
CA TYR A 76 0.79 -4.04 7.51
C TYR A 76 0.30 -5.20 6.67
N LEU A 77 0.93 -6.36 6.83
CA LEU A 77 0.53 -7.63 6.24
C LEU A 77 0.57 -8.73 7.29
N SER A 78 -0.39 -9.65 7.22
CA SER A 78 -0.37 -10.85 8.05
C SER A 78 -1.02 -12.04 7.37
N SER A 79 -0.52 -13.23 7.70
CA SER A 79 -1.10 -14.50 7.28
C SER A 79 -1.55 -15.28 8.51
N CYS A 80 -2.82 -15.65 8.58
CA CYS A 80 -3.46 -16.27 9.75
C CYS A 80 -4.23 -17.54 9.37
N ALA A 81 -4.74 -18.24 10.38
CA ALA A 81 -5.64 -19.38 10.22
C ALA A 81 -5.10 -20.46 9.24
N SER A 82 -3.85 -20.89 9.46
CA SER A 82 -3.15 -21.86 8.59
C SER A 82 -2.92 -21.34 7.16
N GLY A 83 -2.75 -20.02 7.00
CA GLY A 83 -2.55 -19.35 5.72
C GLY A 83 -3.83 -19.12 4.91
N ARG A 84 -5.01 -19.42 5.46
CA ARG A 84 -6.29 -19.23 4.74
C ARG A 84 -6.80 -17.80 4.78
N VAL A 85 -6.34 -17.03 5.75
CA VAL A 85 -6.75 -15.64 5.96
C VAL A 85 -5.52 -14.77 5.82
N SER A 86 -5.53 -13.87 4.84
CA SER A 86 -4.54 -12.82 4.70
C SER A 86 -5.18 -11.51 5.10
N ARG A 87 -4.51 -10.70 5.92
CA ARG A 87 -4.97 -9.35 6.24
C ARG A 87 -3.94 -8.33 5.88
N PHE A 88 -4.42 -7.17 5.45
CA PHE A 88 -3.59 -6.01 5.20
C PHE A 88 -4.21 -4.75 5.80
N LEU A 89 -3.35 -3.79 6.09
CA LEU A 89 -3.73 -2.43 6.40
C LEU A 89 -2.78 -1.49 5.65
N LEU A 90 -3.36 -0.44 5.10
CA LEU A 90 -2.66 0.76 4.66
C LEU A 90 -3.32 1.92 5.38
N ALA A 91 -2.55 2.74 6.07
CA ALA A 91 -3.05 3.88 6.80
C ALA A 91 -2.12 5.06 6.63
N ASP A 92 -2.68 6.25 6.64
CA ASP A 92 -1.94 7.50 6.72
C ASP A 92 -2.33 8.19 8.03
N VAL A 93 -1.32 8.49 8.84
CA VAL A 93 -1.48 9.12 10.15
C VAL A 93 -1.27 10.61 10.01
N CYS A 94 -2.36 11.37 10.11
CA CYS A 94 -2.32 12.82 10.09
C CYS A 94 -1.84 13.37 11.44
N GLY A 95 -0.74 14.14 11.44
CA GLY A 95 -0.19 14.80 12.64
C GLY A 95 1.20 15.41 12.39
N HIS A 96 1.72 16.19 13.34
CA HIS A 96 3.03 16.84 13.22
C HIS A 96 4.15 16.10 13.98
N GLY A 97 5.24 15.77 13.28
CA GLY A 97 6.53 15.40 13.88
C GLY A 97 6.64 13.99 14.47
N SER A 98 7.54 13.81 15.46
CA SER A 98 7.91 12.52 16.06
C SER A 98 6.76 11.72 16.70
N GLN A 99 5.59 12.33 16.90
CA GLN A 99 4.38 11.65 17.38
C GLN A 99 3.76 10.71 16.32
N VAL A 100 4.01 10.97 15.04
CA VAL A 100 3.49 10.21 13.90
C VAL A 100 4.08 8.80 13.85
N SER A 101 5.39 8.65 14.02
CA SER A 101 6.05 7.33 14.03
C SER A 101 5.63 6.45 15.21
N GLN A 102 5.37 7.04 16.39
CA GLN A 102 4.88 6.30 17.55
C GLN A 102 3.45 5.81 17.31
N THR A 103 2.62 6.65 16.69
CA THR A 103 1.24 6.35 16.33
C THR A 103 1.15 5.21 15.31
N GLY A 104 2.03 5.18 14.30
CA GLY A 104 2.09 4.07 13.35
C GLY A 104 2.52 2.73 13.98
N THR A 105 3.48 2.77 14.91
CA THR A 105 3.87 1.59 15.71
C THR A 105 2.73 1.09 16.59
N ASN A 106 1.96 2.02 17.16
CA ASN A 106 0.77 1.71 17.94
C ASN A 106 -0.31 1.07 17.05
N LEU A 107 -0.58 1.60 15.86
CA LEU A 107 -1.56 1.03 14.92
C LEU A 107 -1.20 -0.41 14.51
N ARG A 108 0.08 -0.67 14.23
CA ARG A 108 0.58 -2.04 14.00
C ARG A 108 0.34 -2.95 15.20
N THR A 109 0.56 -2.45 16.41
CA THR A 109 0.33 -3.21 17.65
C THR A 109 -1.16 -3.50 17.85
N MET A 110 -2.02 -2.53 17.58
CA MET A 110 -3.49 -2.66 17.63
C MET A 110 -3.97 -3.72 16.64
N MET A 111 -3.46 -3.70 15.40
CA MET A 111 -3.76 -4.73 14.40
C MET A 111 -3.33 -6.13 14.85
N ARG A 112 -2.14 -6.26 15.47
CA ARG A 112 -1.68 -7.54 16.04
C ARG A 112 -2.59 -8.05 17.15
N GLN A 113 -3.07 -7.16 18.03
CA GLN A 113 -3.99 -7.54 19.11
C GLN A 113 -5.36 -7.97 18.60
N ASN A 114 -5.83 -7.33 17.53
CA ASN A 114 -7.16 -7.56 16.95
C ASN A 114 -7.16 -8.64 15.84
N ILE A 115 -6.02 -9.27 15.55
CA ILE A 115 -5.85 -10.24 14.45
C ILE A 115 -6.75 -11.48 14.54
N ASN A 116 -7.28 -11.78 15.73
CA ASN A 116 -8.17 -12.93 15.93
C ASN A 116 -9.66 -12.62 15.66
N PHE A 117 -10.03 -11.35 15.47
CA PHE A 117 -11.40 -11.02 15.10
C PHE A 117 -11.68 -11.41 13.65
N ILE A 118 -12.68 -12.29 13.48
CA ILE A 118 -13.13 -12.75 12.15
C ILE A 118 -13.94 -11.66 11.44
N ASP A 119 -14.67 -10.85 12.21
CA ASP A 119 -15.49 -9.76 11.69
C ASP A 119 -14.65 -8.51 11.42
N GLN A 120 -14.72 -8.00 10.19
CA GLN A 120 -13.91 -6.88 9.71
C GLN A 120 -14.31 -5.56 10.37
N GLY A 121 -15.61 -5.32 10.55
CA GLY A 121 -16.12 -4.11 11.17
C GLY A 121 -15.68 -4.01 12.63
N ARG A 122 -15.80 -5.11 13.39
CA ARG A 122 -15.31 -5.18 14.79
C ARG A 122 -13.80 -5.00 14.90
N LEU A 123 -13.03 -5.55 13.95
CA LEU A 123 -11.59 -5.32 13.91
C LEU A 123 -11.29 -3.82 13.74
N ALA A 124 -11.95 -3.15 12.79
CA ALA A 124 -11.79 -1.72 12.57
C ALA A 124 -12.25 -0.89 13.79
N SER A 125 -13.38 -1.23 14.42
CA SER A 125 -13.85 -0.58 15.64
C SER A 125 -12.88 -0.75 16.82
N GLY A 126 -12.34 -1.96 17.01
CA GLY A 126 -11.33 -2.23 18.04
C GLY A 126 -10.05 -1.42 17.82
N VAL A 127 -9.61 -1.30 16.56
CA VAL A 127 -8.48 -0.45 16.18
C VAL A 127 -8.79 1.02 16.45
N ASN A 128 -9.97 1.52 16.06
CA ASN A 128 -10.40 2.91 16.29
C ASN A 128 -10.43 3.26 17.78
N GLN A 129 -10.99 2.38 18.62
CA GLN A 129 -11.06 2.60 20.06
C GLN A 129 -9.67 2.69 20.69
N GLN A 130 -8.78 1.77 20.34
CA GLN A 130 -7.40 1.78 20.84
C GLN A 130 -6.64 3.00 20.32
N PHE A 131 -6.85 3.39 19.07
CA PHE A 131 -6.26 4.58 18.48
C PHE A 131 -6.69 5.84 19.25
N GLY A 132 -7.99 6.03 19.45
CA GLY A 132 -8.55 7.17 20.19
C GLY A 132 -8.07 7.26 21.65
N GLN A 133 -7.77 6.13 22.29
CA GLN A 133 -7.19 6.10 23.63
C GLN A 133 -5.70 6.46 23.65
N ALA A 134 -4.97 6.11 22.58
CA ALA A 134 -3.54 6.36 22.47
C ALA A 134 -3.21 7.77 21.94
N SER A 135 -4.12 8.39 21.18
CA SER A 135 -3.97 9.74 20.65
C SER A 135 -4.27 10.78 21.73
N THR A 136 -3.23 11.43 22.28
CA THR A 136 -3.38 12.41 23.37
C THR A 136 -3.84 13.81 22.94
N ASP A 137 -3.77 14.16 21.65
CA ASP A 137 -4.00 15.55 21.17
C ASP A 137 -4.91 15.65 19.93
N GLY A 138 -5.89 14.75 19.77
CA GLY A 138 -6.86 14.83 18.66
C GLY A 138 -6.29 14.42 17.29
N GLY A 139 -5.20 13.64 17.27
CA GLY A 139 -4.70 13.00 16.06
C GLY A 139 -5.72 12.04 15.46
N PHE A 140 -5.69 11.89 14.14
CA PHE A 140 -6.53 10.97 13.39
C PHE A 140 -5.72 10.25 12.32
N ALA A 141 -6.24 9.14 11.81
CA ALA A 141 -5.60 8.42 10.73
C ALA A 141 -6.63 7.94 9.72
N THR A 142 -6.34 8.12 8.44
CA THR A 142 -7.11 7.41 7.41
C THR A 142 -6.63 5.98 7.35
N ALA A 143 -7.51 5.00 7.10
CA ALA A 143 -7.09 3.61 6.98
C ALA A 143 -7.95 2.80 6.03
N LEU A 144 -7.30 1.94 5.25
CA LEU A 144 -7.92 0.87 4.50
C LEU A 144 -7.49 -0.46 5.12
N ILE A 145 -8.47 -1.22 5.60
CA ILE A 145 -8.24 -2.52 6.22
C ILE A 145 -8.92 -3.60 5.41
N GLY A 146 -8.16 -4.63 5.02
CA GLY A 146 -8.65 -5.72 4.21
C GLY A 146 -8.42 -7.11 4.81
N THR A 147 -9.41 -7.98 4.65
CA THR A 147 -9.29 -9.42 4.95
C THR A 147 -9.61 -10.22 3.69
N PHE A 148 -8.63 -10.99 3.22
CA PHE A 148 -8.78 -11.93 2.11
C PHE A 148 -8.87 -13.36 2.63
N PHE A 149 -9.95 -14.06 2.26
CA PHE A 149 -10.16 -15.47 2.54
C PHE A 149 -9.88 -16.32 1.29
N SER A 150 -8.75 -17.03 1.32
CA SER A 150 -8.22 -17.73 0.15
C SER A 150 -9.11 -18.86 -0.38
N PRO A 151 -9.82 -19.67 0.43
CA PRO A 151 -10.65 -20.76 -0.08
C PRO A 151 -11.78 -20.31 -1.01
N THR A 152 -12.33 -19.11 -0.79
CA THR A 152 -13.41 -18.55 -1.63
C THR A 152 -12.97 -17.40 -2.52
N ARG A 153 -11.71 -16.96 -2.41
CA ARG A 153 -11.16 -15.75 -3.04
C ARG A 153 -12.01 -14.52 -2.76
N SER A 154 -12.42 -14.40 -1.50
CA SER A 154 -13.26 -13.30 -1.05
C SER A 154 -12.42 -12.28 -0.32
N LEU A 155 -12.52 -11.03 -0.76
CA LEU A 155 -11.94 -9.87 -0.09
C LEU A 155 -13.06 -9.11 0.63
N THR A 156 -12.87 -8.81 1.91
CA THR A 156 -13.69 -7.87 2.67
C THR A 156 -12.84 -6.64 2.97
N LEU A 157 -13.37 -5.45 2.70
CA LEU A 157 -12.70 -4.17 2.93
C LEU A 157 -13.51 -3.30 3.89
N CYS A 158 -12.79 -2.60 4.75
CA CYS A 158 -13.28 -1.49 5.56
C CYS A 158 -12.45 -0.26 5.20
N ASN A 159 -13.10 0.82 4.78
CA ASN A 159 -12.45 2.08 4.46
C ASN A 159 -12.82 3.12 5.53
N ALA A 160 -11.83 3.55 6.31
CA ALA A 160 -11.93 4.57 7.34
C ALA A 160 -11.31 5.88 6.80
N GLY A 161 -11.98 6.51 5.84
CA GLY A 161 -11.59 7.82 5.29
C GLY A 161 -10.37 7.83 4.36
N HIS A 162 -9.92 6.66 3.91
CA HIS A 162 -8.76 6.49 3.02
C HIS A 162 -9.15 6.58 1.54
N PRO A 163 -8.21 6.90 0.62
CA PRO A 163 -8.48 6.87 -0.82
C PRO A 163 -9.09 5.53 -1.29
N VAL A 164 -10.04 5.63 -2.22
CA VAL A 164 -10.75 4.45 -2.75
C VAL A 164 -9.80 3.60 -3.59
N PRO A 165 -9.62 2.31 -3.29
CA PRO A 165 -8.72 1.46 -4.07
C PRO A 165 -9.14 1.32 -5.54
N LEU A 166 -8.17 1.14 -6.43
CA LEU A 166 -8.40 0.89 -7.84
C LEU A 166 -8.33 -0.61 -8.10
N ARG A 167 -9.27 -1.14 -8.89
CA ARG A 167 -9.34 -2.56 -9.24
C ARG A 167 -9.16 -2.75 -10.73
N PHE A 168 -8.21 -3.61 -11.10
CA PHE A 168 -8.15 -4.21 -12.42
C PHE A 168 -8.95 -5.52 -12.44
N SER A 169 -9.81 -5.68 -13.44
CA SER A 169 -10.50 -6.94 -13.70
C SER A 169 -9.86 -7.65 -14.88
N ALA A 170 -9.20 -8.78 -14.64
CA ALA A 170 -8.52 -9.53 -15.70
C ALA A 170 -9.48 -10.04 -16.77
N SER A 171 -10.69 -10.46 -16.38
CA SER A 171 -11.70 -10.93 -17.33
C SER A 171 -12.29 -9.83 -18.22
N LYS A 172 -12.21 -8.56 -17.79
CA LYS A 172 -12.71 -7.40 -18.53
C LYS A 172 -11.60 -6.56 -19.14
N ASN A 173 -10.34 -6.87 -18.79
CA ASN A 173 -9.16 -6.10 -19.13
C ASN A 173 -9.34 -4.60 -18.88
N ARG A 174 -9.78 -4.22 -17.66
CA ARG A 174 -10.13 -2.84 -17.36
C ARG A 174 -9.97 -2.46 -15.89
N TRP A 175 -9.52 -1.24 -15.64
CA TRP A 175 -9.49 -0.59 -14.33
C TRP A 175 -10.84 0.03 -13.95
N SER A 176 -11.11 0.12 -12.66
CA SER A 176 -12.32 0.75 -12.12
C SER A 176 -12.13 1.04 -10.63
N LEU A 177 -12.94 1.95 -10.09
CA LEU A 177 -13.01 2.17 -8.65
C LEU A 177 -13.52 0.90 -7.95
N HIS A 178 -12.86 0.52 -6.85
CA HIS A 178 -13.32 -0.56 -6.00
C HIS A 178 -14.29 -0.03 -4.95
N GLN A 179 -15.53 0.24 -5.37
CA GLN A 179 -16.58 0.78 -4.49
C GLN A 179 -17.65 -0.28 -4.14
N PRO A 180 -18.41 -0.06 -3.05
CA PRO A 180 -19.67 -0.78 -2.77
C PRO A 180 -20.62 -0.79 -3.98
N ARG A 181 -21.49 -1.80 -4.12
CA ARG A 181 -22.36 -1.97 -5.32
C ARG A 181 -23.74 -1.32 -5.21
N SER A 182 -24.21 -0.94 -4.02
CA SER A 182 -25.54 -0.35 -3.86
C SER A 182 -25.66 0.52 -2.60
N SER A 183 -26.70 1.34 -2.59
CA SER A 183 -27.28 2.06 -1.45
C SER A 183 -27.91 1.15 -0.38
N ASP A 184 -27.55 -0.13 -0.31
CA ASP A 184 -27.84 -0.96 0.88
C ASP A 184 -26.66 -0.96 1.86
N ASP A 185 -25.50 -0.45 1.39
CA ASP A 185 -24.29 -0.18 2.15
C ASP A 185 -24.26 1.31 2.63
N GLU A 186 -25.41 1.99 2.81
CA GLU A 186 -25.45 3.44 3.16
C GLU A 186 -24.85 3.77 4.54
N ASP A 187 -24.70 2.76 5.41
CA ASP A 187 -24.02 2.92 6.70
C ASP A 187 -22.49 2.82 6.62
N VAL A 188 -21.91 2.66 5.42
CA VAL A 188 -20.45 2.77 5.23
C VAL A 188 -20.04 4.24 5.28
N ARG A 189 -20.00 4.79 6.49
CA ARG A 189 -19.41 6.11 6.74
C ARG A 189 -17.89 5.96 6.78
N ASN A 190 -17.22 6.54 5.78
CA ASN A 190 -15.77 6.55 5.66
C ASN A 190 -15.16 7.65 6.56
N MET A 191 -15.37 7.58 7.87
CA MET A 191 -14.74 8.52 8.80
C MET A 191 -13.32 8.04 9.16
N PRO A 192 -12.32 8.93 9.24
CA PRO A 192 -11.01 8.56 9.76
C PRO A 192 -11.05 7.98 11.17
N LEU A 193 -10.07 7.13 11.48
CA LEU A 193 -9.82 6.60 12.82
C LEU A 193 -9.52 7.76 13.78
N GLY A 194 -9.99 7.68 15.02
CA GLY A 194 -9.82 8.70 16.06
C GLY A 194 -10.86 9.82 16.05
N LEU A 195 -11.52 10.08 14.91
CA LEU A 195 -12.62 11.05 14.80
C LEU A 195 -14.01 10.44 14.97
N SER A 196 -14.11 9.12 14.77
CA SER A 196 -15.37 8.40 14.86
C SER A 196 -15.66 7.98 16.30
N TYR A 197 -16.72 8.51 16.90
CA TYR A 197 -17.35 7.97 18.11
C TYR A 197 -18.22 6.73 17.81
N GLN A 198 -18.18 6.20 16.59
CA GLN A 198 -19.06 5.12 16.18
C GLN A 198 -18.55 3.76 16.63
N ASP A 199 -19.49 2.91 17.05
CA ASP A 199 -19.21 1.53 17.44
C ASP A 199 -18.96 0.62 16.22
N HIS A 200 -19.31 1.05 15.01
CA HIS A 200 -19.30 0.22 13.80
C HIS A 200 -18.77 0.96 12.57
N PHE A 201 -17.70 0.43 11.99
CA PHE A 201 -17.27 0.78 10.64
C PHE A 201 -17.94 -0.14 9.62
N GLY A 202 -18.47 0.45 8.55
CA GLY A 202 -19.02 -0.31 7.43
C GLY A 202 -17.93 -1.10 6.71
N SER A 203 -18.28 -2.31 6.28
CA SER A 203 -17.39 -3.13 5.45
C SER A 203 -18.16 -3.76 4.31
N TYR A 204 -17.51 -3.94 3.17
CA TYR A 204 -18.13 -4.54 1.99
C TYR A 204 -17.26 -5.67 1.45
N LYS A 205 -17.93 -6.66 0.85
CA LYS A 205 -17.32 -7.93 0.42
C LYS A 205 -17.38 -8.09 -1.08
N ARG A 206 -16.28 -8.56 -1.67
CA ARG A 206 -16.16 -8.74 -3.11
C ARG A 206 -15.30 -9.96 -3.44
N LYS A 207 -15.76 -10.73 -4.42
CA LYS A 207 -14.99 -11.85 -4.97
C LYS A 207 -13.95 -11.34 -5.98
N LEU A 208 -12.73 -11.85 -5.88
CA LEU A 208 -11.66 -11.59 -6.84
C LEU A 208 -11.52 -12.76 -7.81
N GLY A 209 -11.43 -12.43 -9.10
CA GLY A 209 -11.04 -13.34 -10.16
C GLY A 209 -9.52 -13.56 -10.16
N ARG A 210 -9.07 -14.60 -10.86
CA ARG A 210 -7.62 -14.84 -11.03
C ARG A 210 -7.03 -13.72 -11.87
N GLY A 211 -5.87 -13.20 -11.48
CA GLY A 211 -5.22 -12.07 -12.14
C GLY A 211 -5.90 -10.73 -11.91
N ASP A 212 -7.01 -10.68 -11.15
CA ASP A 212 -7.55 -9.38 -10.72
C ASP A 212 -6.53 -8.71 -9.79
N LEU A 213 -6.35 -7.40 -10.00
CA LEU A 213 -5.48 -6.57 -9.18
C LEU A 213 -6.29 -5.61 -8.33
N LEU A 214 -5.78 -5.29 -7.15
CA LEU A 214 -6.25 -4.20 -6.31
C LEU A 214 -5.05 -3.32 -5.95
N LEU A 215 -5.08 -2.06 -6.37
CA LEU A 215 -4.11 -1.04 -6.04
C LEU A 215 -4.69 -0.18 -4.90
N CYS A 216 -4.07 -0.26 -3.74
CA CYS A 216 -4.32 0.61 -2.60
C CYS A 216 -3.17 1.61 -2.52
N TYR A 217 -3.46 2.86 -2.19
CA TYR A 217 -2.48 3.93 -2.22
C TYR A 217 -2.84 5.02 -1.22
N THR A 218 -1.84 5.75 -0.74
CA THR A 218 -2.01 6.97 0.08
C THR A 218 -2.21 8.19 -0.80
N ASP A 219 -2.76 9.24 -0.23
CA ASP A 219 -3.21 10.43 -0.96
C ASP A 219 -2.10 11.15 -1.72
N ALA A 220 -0.83 10.99 -1.33
CA ALA A 220 0.35 11.42 -2.08
C ALA A 220 0.34 11.08 -3.58
N LEU A 221 -0.32 9.98 -4.00
CA LEU A 221 -0.49 9.68 -5.43
C LEU A 221 -1.62 10.49 -6.08
N SER A 222 -2.74 10.69 -5.38
CA SER A 222 -3.91 11.38 -5.93
C SER A 222 -3.85 12.90 -5.78
N GLU A 223 -3.05 13.41 -4.85
CA GLU A 223 -2.90 14.84 -4.55
C GLU A 223 -1.69 15.46 -5.23
N VAL A 224 -1.09 14.76 -6.20
CA VAL A 224 -0.08 15.34 -7.09
C VAL A 224 -0.68 16.55 -7.83
N GLN A 225 -0.06 17.71 -7.63
CA GLN A 225 -0.44 18.95 -8.28
C GLN A 225 0.12 19.01 -9.71
N THR A 226 -0.76 18.87 -10.69
CA THR A 226 -0.43 19.04 -12.12
C THR A 226 -0.79 20.44 -12.62
N ASP A 227 -0.39 20.78 -13.85
CA ASP A 227 -0.81 22.00 -14.55
C ASP A 227 -2.34 22.11 -14.70
N SER A 228 -3.04 20.98 -14.70
CA SER A 228 -4.51 20.90 -14.83
C SER A 228 -5.26 20.85 -13.49
N GLY A 229 -4.54 20.94 -12.36
CA GLY A 229 -5.07 20.74 -11.01
C GLY A 229 -4.55 19.46 -10.36
N LEU A 230 -5.15 19.05 -9.24
CA LEU A 230 -4.83 17.78 -8.60
C LEU A 230 -5.12 16.60 -9.55
N LEU A 231 -4.21 15.63 -9.63
CA LEU A 231 -4.34 14.43 -10.46
C LEU A 231 -5.64 13.67 -10.15
N LYS A 232 -5.96 13.57 -8.87
CA LYS A 232 -7.11 12.85 -8.31
C LYS A 232 -7.14 11.38 -8.73
N THR A 233 -8.15 10.67 -8.23
CA THR A 233 -8.37 9.26 -8.54
C THR A 233 -8.63 9.05 -10.04
N GLU A 234 -9.26 10.01 -10.71
CA GLU A 234 -9.54 9.96 -12.15
C GLU A 234 -8.25 10.00 -12.98
N GLY A 235 -7.28 10.84 -12.60
CA GLY A 235 -5.97 10.91 -13.26
C GLY A 235 -5.19 9.60 -13.08
N LEU A 236 -5.17 9.05 -11.86
CA LEU A 236 -4.55 7.75 -11.59
C LEU A 236 -5.17 6.62 -12.44
N LEU A 237 -6.50 6.61 -12.58
CA LEU A 237 -7.19 5.64 -13.45
C LEU A 237 -6.74 5.77 -14.91
N ARG A 238 -6.66 6.99 -15.47
CA ARG A 238 -6.16 7.19 -16.83
C ARG A 238 -4.73 6.70 -17.00
N LEU A 239 -3.85 7.00 -16.05
CA LEU A 239 -2.46 6.55 -16.10
C LEU A 239 -2.40 5.03 -16.11
N LEU A 240 -3.11 4.37 -15.19
CA LEU A 240 -3.19 2.91 -15.11
C LEU A 240 -3.80 2.24 -16.35
N GLU A 241 -4.73 2.90 -17.04
CA GLU A 241 -5.29 2.41 -18.31
C GLU A 241 -4.26 2.38 -19.45
N SER A 242 -3.19 3.19 -19.36
CA SER A 242 -2.08 3.18 -20.31
C SER A 242 -1.00 2.13 -20.01
N LEU A 243 -1.05 1.51 -18.82
CA LEU A 243 -0.03 0.56 -18.35
C LEU A 243 -0.43 -0.90 -18.58
N ASP A 244 0.56 -1.76 -18.79
CA ASP A 244 0.36 -3.19 -18.95
C ASP A 244 0.11 -3.90 -17.60
N ALA A 245 -1.16 -4.06 -17.26
CA ALA A 245 -1.59 -4.78 -16.05
C ALA A 245 -1.30 -6.30 -16.09
N SER A 246 -0.86 -6.86 -17.23
CA SER A 246 -0.42 -8.26 -17.31
C SER A 246 0.96 -8.50 -16.69
N GLN A 247 1.68 -7.43 -16.33
CA GLN A 247 2.97 -7.47 -15.64
C GLN A 247 2.87 -6.77 -14.27
N PRO A 248 2.25 -7.40 -13.25
CA PRO A 248 2.09 -6.80 -11.92
C PRO A 248 3.41 -6.38 -11.26
N ASP A 249 4.50 -7.11 -11.56
CA ASP A 249 5.84 -6.84 -11.04
C ASP A 249 6.48 -5.55 -11.58
N THR A 250 5.94 -4.97 -12.65
CA THR A 250 6.40 -3.68 -13.20
C THR A 250 5.37 -2.56 -13.06
N LEU A 251 4.18 -2.85 -12.54
CA LEU A 251 3.07 -1.90 -12.53
C LEU A 251 3.33 -0.70 -11.60
N ILE A 252 3.80 -0.93 -10.37
CA ILE A 252 4.14 0.15 -9.42
C ILE A 252 5.23 1.07 -9.99
N PRO A 253 6.42 0.56 -10.42
CA PRO A 253 7.45 1.45 -10.96
C PRO A 253 6.99 2.16 -12.24
N ALA A 254 6.22 1.51 -13.11
CA ALA A 254 5.69 2.16 -14.30
C ALA A 254 4.66 3.25 -13.98
N LEU A 255 3.86 3.08 -12.93
CA LEU A 255 2.94 4.11 -12.44
C LEU A 255 3.69 5.31 -11.87
N ILE A 256 4.72 5.07 -11.06
CA ILE A 256 5.58 6.12 -10.51
C ILE A 256 6.23 6.91 -11.64
N GLU A 257 6.85 6.22 -12.61
CA GLU A 257 7.47 6.85 -13.77
C GLU A 257 6.46 7.67 -14.59
N ALA A 258 5.24 7.17 -14.77
CA ALA A 258 4.18 7.89 -15.47
C ALA A 258 3.75 9.18 -14.74
N ILE A 259 3.69 9.16 -13.41
CA ILE A 259 3.40 10.34 -12.59
C ILE A 259 4.56 11.35 -12.67
N GLU A 260 5.80 10.89 -12.52
CA GLU A 260 7.00 11.74 -12.60
C GLU A 260 7.20 12.37 -13.99
N ALA A 261 6.71 11.71 -15.05
CA ALA A 261 6.72 12.24 -16.41
C ALA A 261 5.71 13.40 -16.59
N GLU A 262 4.62 13.43 -15.81
CA GLU A 262 3.70 14.59 -15.79
C GLU A 262 4.22 15.72 -14.91
N VAL A 263 4.82 15.40 -13.75
CA VAL A 263 5.34 16.37 -12.78
C VAL A 263 6.63 15.84 -12.14
N GLU A 264 7.76 16.45 -12.50
CA GLU A 264 9.07 16.05 -11.96
C GLU A 264 9.12 16.23 -10.44
N GLY A 265 9.51 15.18 -9.71
CA GLY A 265 9.59 15.19 -8.25
C GLY A 265 8.24 15.16 -7.53
N ALA A 266 7.15 14.84 -8.22
CA ALA A 266 5.78 14.79 -7.67
C ALA A 266 5.66 14.05 -6.32
N LEU A 267 6.37 12.92 -6.19
CA LEU A 267 6.25 12.04 -5.02
C LEU A 267 7.21 12.40 -3.88
N ALA A 268 8.01 13.46 -4.01
CA ALA A 268 8.93 13.90 -2.96
C ALA A 268 8.29 14.85 -1.94
N HIS A 269 7.01 15.19 -2.14
CA HIS A 269 6.30 16.20 -1.35
C HIS A 269 5.56 15.65 -0.13
N ASP A 270 5.32 14.34 -0.07
CA ASP A 270 4.65 13.66 1.03
C ASP A 270 5.12 12.20 1.16
N ASP A 271 4.66 11.48 2.19
CA ASP A 271 4.86 10.04 2.32
C ASP A 271 4.07 9.31 1.24
N CYS A 272 4.74 8.47 0.45
CA CYS A 272 4.13 7.79 -0.69
C CYS A 272 4.15 6.27 -0.48
N THR A 273 2.97 5.68 -0.31
CA THR A 273 2.82 4.23 -0.13
C THR A 273 1.81 3.64 -1.09
N VAL A 274 2.23 2.57 -1.77
CA VAL A 274 1.43 1.80 -2.73
C VAL A 274 1.45 0.33 -2.36
N MET A 275 0.27 -0.27 -2.27
CA MET A 275 0.10 -1.71 -2.07
C MET A 275 -0.66 -2.31 -3.25
N LEU A 276 -0.01 -3.20 -3.99
CA LEU A 276 -0.60 -3.92 -5.11
C LEU A 276 -0.89 -5.37 -4.71
N LEU A 277 -2.16 -5.74 -4.70
CA LEU A 277 -2.62 -7.09 -4.45
C LEU A 277 -3.00 -7.77 -5.76
N GLU A 278 -2.49 -8.98 -5.98
CA GLU A 278 -2.84 -9.84 -7.11
C GLU A 278 -3.51 -11.10 -6.59
N CYS A 279 -4.70 -11.41 -7.12
CA CYS A 279 -5.36 -12.67 -6.80
C CYS A 279 -4.78 -13.83 -7.63
N THR A 280 -4.10 -14.75 -6.94
CA THR A 280 -3.36 -15.86 -7.55
C THR A 280 -4.05 -17.22 -7.32
N ASN A 281 -3.41 -18.30 -7.77
CA ASN A 281 -3.85 -19.69 -7.57
C ASN A 281 -3.10 -20.44 -6.48
N SER A 282 -2.22 -19.77 -5.73
CA SER A 282 -1.48 -20.41 -4.66
C SER A 282 -2.45 -20.98 -3.63
N SER A 283 -2.29 -22.26 -3.30
CA SER A 283 -3.17 -22.93 -2.32
C SER A 283 -2.44 -23.07 -0.99
N PRO A 284 -3.18 -23.13 0.14
CA PRO A 284 -2.57 -23.45 1.42
C PRO A 284 -1.86 -24.81 1.31
N ARG A 285 -0.65 -24.95 1.87
CA ARG A 285 0.06 -26.24 1.83
C ARG A 285 -0.75 -27.28 2.62
N LEU A 286 -0.83 -28.50 2.12
CA LEU A 286 -1.49 -29.64 2.78
C LEU A 286 -0.98 -29.84 4.22
N ARG A 287 0.33 -29.69 4.45
CA ARG A 287 0.95 -29.78 5.79
C ARG A 287 0.41 -28.75 6.80
N ASP A 288 0.13 -27.53 6.34
CA ASP A 288 -0.38 -26.45 7.18
C ASP A 288 -1.88 -26.64 7.44
N THR A 289 -2.59 -27.26 6.49
CA THR A 289 -3.98 -27.67 6.65
C THR A 289 -4.14 -28.86 7.61
N LEU A 290 -3.25 -29.86 7.52
CA LEU A 290 -3.28 -31.08 8.35
C LEU A 290 -2.79 -30.84 9.78
N SER A 291 -1.90 -29.88 10.01
CA SER A 291 -1.45 -29.52 11.36
C SER A 291 -2.37 -28.50 12.06
N ALA A 292 -3.35 -27.93 11.37
CA ALA A 292 -4.29 -26.95 11.91
C ALA A 292 -5.09 -27.44 13.16
N PRO A 293 -5.64 -28.67 13.19
CA PRO A 293 -6.35 -29.17 14.36
C PRO A 293 -5.42 -29.32 15.58
N PHE A 294 -4.20 -29.81 15.35
CA PHE A 294 -3.21 -30.03 16.41
C PHE A 294 -2.66 -28.73 17.00
N ARG A 295 -2.52 -27.65 16.21
CA ARG A 295 -2.11 -26.32 16.71
C ARG A 295 -3.22 -25.64 17.52
N LEU A 296 -4.48 -25.78 17.10
CA LEU A 296 -5.64 -25.27 17.85
C LEU A 296 -5.78 -25.96 19.22
N LEU A 297 -5.62 -27.29 19.26
CA LEU A 297 -5.59 -28.05 20.52
C LEU A 297 -4.47 -27.59 21.46
N ARG A 298 -3.26 -27.35 20.93
CA ARG A 298 -2.12 -26.90 21.74
C ARG A 298 -2.32 -25.51 22.37
N SER A 299 -3.05 -24.61 21.69
CA SER A 299 -3.42 -23.29 22.25
C SER A 299 -4.49 -23.35 23.35
N TRP A 300 -5.30 -24.42 23.37
CA TRP A 300 -6.26 -24.68 24.44
C TRP A 300 -5.58 -25.21 25.70
N PHE A 301 -4.57 -26.06 25.55
CA PHE A 301 -3.80 -26.59 26.67
C PHE A 301 -2.77 -25.62 27.26
N SER A 302 -2.39 -24.56 26.56
CA SER A 302 -1.50 -23.50 27.10
C SER A 302 -2.24 -22.37 27.84
N ARG A 303 -3.53 -22.57 28.15
CA ARG A 303 -4.38 -21.63 28.91
C ARG A 303 -5.00 -22.27 30.18
N ALA A 304 -4.54 -23.46 30.56
CA ALA A 304 -4.86 -24.11 31.83
C ALA A 304 -3.68 -23.97 32.81
#